data_AF-A0A2X3CLL2-F1
#
_entry.id   AF-A0A2X3CLL2-F1
#
_cell.length_a   1.000
_cell.length_b   1.000
_cell.length_c   1.000
_cell.angle_alpha   90.00
_cell.angle_beta   90.00
_cell.angle_gamma   90.00
#
_symmetry.space_group_name_H-M   'P 1'
#
loop_
_entity.id
_entity.type
_entity.pdbx_description
1 polymer ?
#
loop_
_entity_poly.entity_id
_entity_poly.type
_entity_poly.pdbx_seq_one_letter_code
_entity_poly.pdbx_strand_id
1 'polypeptide(L)'
;MMKTERPLWGRGIMVSPQHFQQQAAYAAWTAEVIARMGLNHPWGVVEATFEPEMLKLGRLQAHRLQVRFQDGTMIDTDNADALPSALSLDGASGEAVIVLALPLMQANGGNCLKPEEVAERPARFRQRWRDVRNQFGDDTRQIAVIQPELILRFATRTTAIT
;
A
#
# COMPACT_ATOMS: atom_id res chain seq x y z
N MET A 1 -0.19 2.37 -16.82
CA MET A 1 -1.27 1.74 -16.01
C MET A 1 -1.54 0.36 -16.58
N MET A 2 -1.71 -0.66 -15.73
CA MET A 2 -2.05 -2.01 -16.20
C MET A 2 -3.46 -2.00 -16.81
N LYS A 3 -3.69 -2.84 -17.84
CA LYS A 3 -5.04 -3.01 -18.40
C LYS A 3 -5.95 -3.63 -17.34
N THR A 4 -7.17 -3.14 -17.27
CA THR A 4 -8.20 -3.64 -16.37
C THR A 4 -9.25 -4.37 -17.19
N GLU A 5 -9.60 -5.57 -16.75
CA GLU A 5 -10.70 -6.34 -17.33
C GLU A 5 -11.98 -6.10 -16.51
N ARG A 6 -13.13 -6.04 -17.18
CA ARG A 6 -14.43 -5.94 -16.49
C ARG A 6 -15.05 -7.32 -16.39
N PRO A 7 -15.19 -7.89 -15.18
CA PRO A 7 -15.84 -9.19 -15.01
C PRO A 7 -17.31 -9.12 -15.45
N LEU A 8 -17.75 -10.13 -16.22
CA LEU A 8 -19.16 -10.33 -16.55
C LEU A 8 -19.75 -11.37 -15.60
N TRP A 9 -20.89 -11.05 -14.97
CA TRP A 9 -21.58 -11.94 -14.05
C TRP A 9 -22.81 -12.57 -14.72
N GLY A 10 -22.97 -13.86 -14.50
CA GLY A 10 -24.06 -14.65 -15.07
C GLY A 10 -24.34 -15.88 -14.19
N ARG A 11 -25.49 -16.51 -14.44
CA ARG A 11 -25.87 -17.71 -13.70
C ARG A 11 -24.87 -18.84 -13.98
N GLY A 12 -24.42 -19.51 -12.92
CA GLY A 12 -23.53 -20.68 -13.03
C GLY A 12 -22.05 -20.35 -13.23
N ILE A 13 -21.64 -19.08 -13.17
CA ILE A 13 -20.21 -18.71 -13.20
C ILE A 13 -19.55 -19.11 -11.87
N MET A 14 -18.45 -19.85 -11.97
CA MET A 14 -17.59 -20.14 -10.81
C MET A 14 -16.74 -18.93 -10.46
N VAL A 15 -16.88 -18.46 -9.23
CA VAL A 15 -16.16 -17.29 -8.72
C VAL A 15 -14.68 -17.63 -8.51
N SER A 16 -13.80 -16.71 -8.90
CA SER A 16 -12.35 -16.82 -8.69
C SER A 16 -11.77 -15.50 -8.18
N PRO A 17 -10.56 -15.49 -7.58
CA PRO A 17 -9.91 -14.27 -7.12
C PRO A 17 -9.78 -13.19 -8.21
N GLN A 18 -9.55 -13.60 -9.46
CA GLN A 18 -9.40 -12.70 -10.60
C GLN A 18 -10.64 -11.83 -10.81
N HIS A 19 -11.85 -12.39 -10.59
CA HIS A 19 -13.09 -11.61 -10.72
C HIS A 19 -13.10 -10.42 -9.75
N PHE A 20 -12.80 -10.66 -8.47
CA PHE A 20 -12.77 -9.59 -7.47
C PHE A 20 -11.61 -8.61 -7.68
N GLN A 21 -10.43 -9.12 -8.01
CA GLN A 21 -9.23 -8.30 -8.25
C GLN A 21 -9.45 -7.34 -9.43
N GLN A 22 -10.03 -7.84 -10.53
CA GLN A 22 -10.30 -7.01 -11.71
C GLN A 22 -11.47 -6.04 -11.47
N GLN A 23 -12.50 -6.45 -10.74
CA GLN A 23 -13.58 -5.55 -10.30
C GLN A 23 -13.02 -4.38 -9.46
N ALA A 24 -12.15 -4.66 -8.48
CA ALA A 24 -11.51 -3.65 -7.65
C ALA A 24 -10.59 -2.72 -8.47
N ALA A 25 -9.81 -3.30 -9.39
CA ALA A 25 -8.97 -2.52 -10.30
C ALA A 25 -9.80 -1.59 -11.21
N TYR A 26 -11.00 -2.00 -11.62
CA TYR A 26 -11.89 -1.17 -12.44
C TYR A 26 -12.48 -0.01 -11.64
N ALA A 27 -12.86 -0.24 -10.38
CA ALA A 27 -13.28 0.82 -9.48
C ALA A 27 -12.13 1.83 -9.25
N ALA A 28 -10.92 1.36 -9.00
CA ALA A 28 -9.74 2.21 -8.84
C ALA A 28 -9.43 3.04 -10.10
N TRP A 29 -9.52 2.42 -11.29
CA TRP A 29 -9.35 3.12 -12.57
C TRP A 29 -10.40 4.22 -12.76
N THR A 30 -11.67 3.93 -12.44
CA THR A 30 -12.75 4.92 -12.56
C THR A 30 -12.50 6.11 -11.62
N ALA A 31 -12.08 5.86 -10.38
CA ALA A 31 -11.72 6.92 -9.44
C ALA A 31 -10.52 7.77 -9.93
N GLU A 32 -9.52 7.14 -10.54
CA GLU A 32 -8.39 7.84 -11.15
C GLU A 32 -8.82 8.73 -12.33
N VAL A 33 -9.72 8.24 -13.19
CA VAL A 33 -10.27 9.03 -14.30
C VAL A 33 -10.99 10.27 -13.79
N ILE A 34 -11.86 10.12 -12.78
CA ILE A 34 -12.56 11.25 -12.16
C ILE A 34 -11.57 12.26 -11.58
N ALA A 35 -10.55 11.80 -10.84
CA ALA A 35 -9.57 12.70 -10.25
C ALA A 35 -8.77 13.50 -11.31
N ARG A 36 -8.41 12.85 -12.43
CA ARG A 36 -7.71 13.50 -13.55
C ARG A 36 -8.55 14.47 -14.35
N MET A 37 -9.89 14.38 -14.28
CA MET A 37 -10.76 15.40 -14.87
C MET A 37 -10.64 16.75 -14.13
N GLY A 38 -10.32 16.72 -12.83
CA GLY A 38 -10.20 17.93 -12.00
C GLY A 38 -8.78 18.43 -11.75
N LEU A 39 -7.77 17.55 -11.84
CA LEU A 39 -6.39 17.84 -11.41
C LEU A 39 -5.34 17.26 -12.37
N ASN A 40 -4.27 18.01 -12.63
CA ASN A 40 -3.14 17.54 -13.44
C ASN A 40 -2.33 16.43 -12.73
N HIS A 41 -2.19 16.54 -11.41
CA HIS A 41 -1.42 15.62 -10.57
C HIS A 41 -2.24 15.22 -9.34
N PRO A 42 -3.21 14.29 -9.48
CA PRO A 42 -4.07 13.85 -8.38
C PRO A 42 -3.35 12.83 -7.48
N TRP A 43 -2.15 13.17 -7.01
CA TRP A 43 -1.32 12.35 -6.14
C TRP A 43 -0.47 13.27 -5.26
N GLY A 44 0.01 12.75 -4.13
CA GLY A 44 0.77 13.52 -3.16
C GLY A 44 0.47 13.14 -1.72
N VAL A 45 0.98 13.95 -0.81
CA VAL A 45 0.78 13.79 0.64
C VAL A 45 -0.42 14.63 1.05
N VAL A 46 -1.41 14.00 1.68
CA VAL A 46 -2.47 14.70 2.40
C VAL A 46 -2.01 14.97 3.83
N GLU A 47 -1.41 13.97 4.47
CA GLU A 47 -0.87 14.08 5.82
C GLU A 47 0.37 13.19 6.00
N ALA A 48 1.39 13.71 6.68
CA ALA A 48 2.57 12.95 7.08
C ALA A 48 3.13 13.51 8.39
N THR A 49 2.90 12.78 9.48
CA THR A 49 3.41 13.14 10.82
C THR A 49 4.36 12.07 11.32
N PHE A 50 5.29 12.47 12.17
CA PHE A 50 6.38 11.63 12.67
C PHE A 50 6.55 11.81 14.18
N GLU A 51 7.09 10.79 14.83
CA GLU A 51 7.35 10.77 16.27
C GLU A 51 8.59 11.60 16.63
N PRO A 52 8.47 12.76 17.30
CA PRO A 52 9.61 13.63 17.60
C PRO A 52 10.62 12.99 18.56
N GLU A 53 10.15 12.14 19.47
CA GLU A 53 11.02 11.46 20.44
C GLU A 53 11.93 10.42 19.77
N MET A 54 11.47 9.78 18.69
CA MET A 54 12.29 8.82 17.95
C MET A 54 13.44 9.49 17.21
N LEU A 55 13.27 10.74 16.78
CA LEU A 55 14.34 11.51 16.14
C LEU A 55 15.52 11.73 17.09
N LYS A 56 15.27 11.92 18.39
CA LYS A 56 16.31 12.02 19.42
C LYS A 56 17.12 10.73 19.56
N LEU A 57 16.52 9.60 19.18
CA LEU A 57 17.15 8.28 19.16
C LEU A 57 17.77 7.93 17.79
N GLY A 58 17.89 8.90 16.88
CA GLY A 58 18.45 8.68 15.54
C GLY A 58 17.54 7.86 14.63
N ARG A 59 16.22 7.88 14.84
CA ARG A 59 15.24 7.14 14.03
C ARG A 59 14.12 8.03 13.54
N LEU A 60 13.72 7.86 12.29
CA LEU A 60 12.49 8.44 11.78
C LEU A 60 11.38 7.38 11.84
N GLN A 61 10.38 7.61 12.70
CA GLN A 61 9.19 6.79 12.79
C GLN A 61 7.96 7.60 12.40
N ALA A 62 7.18 7.10 11.45
CA ALA A 62 5.91 7.70 11.09
C ALA A 62 4.90 7.51 12.22
N HIS A 63 4.08 8.52 12.47
CA HIS A 63 2.95 8.48 13.39
C HIS A 63 1.63 8.32 12.62
N ARG A 64 1.43 9.12 11.57
CA ARG A 64 0.27 9.06 10.68
C ARG A 64 0.65 9.43 9.25
N LEU A 65 0.18 8.63 8.30
CA LEU A 65 0.40 8.81 6.87
C LEU A 65 -0.91 8.70 6.11
N GLN A 66 -1.22 9.74 5.34
CA GLN A 66 -2.28 9.74 4.35
C GLN A 66 -1.69 10.22 3.02
N VAL A 67 -1.46 9.29 2.10
CA VAL A 67 -0.66 9.53 0.89
C VAL A 67 -1.31 8.84 -0.30
N ARG A 68 -1.44 9.56 -1.42
CA ARG A 68 -1.83 8.98 -2.71
C ARG A 68 -0.62 8.87 -3.62
N PHE A 69 -0.28 7.65 -4.03
CA PHE A 69 0.79 7.40 -4.98
C PHE A 69 0.38 7.76 -6.41
N GLN A 70 1.37 7.96 -7.29
CA GLN A 70 1.17 8.33 -8.69
C GLN A 70 0.36 7.31 -9.51
N ASP A 71 0.34 6.05 -9.08
CA ASP A 71 -0.48 4.99 -9.69
C ASP A 71 -1.92 4.95 -9.18
N GLY A 72 -2.31 5.93 -8.35
CA GLY A 72 -3.65 6.07 -7.78
C GLY A 72 -3.85 5.31 -6.47
N THR A 73 -2.86 4.54 -6.00
CA THR A 73 -2.97 3.81 -4.73
C THR A 73 -3.03 4.77 -3.56
N MET A 74 -4.08 4.65 -2.76
CA MET A 74 -4.26 5.42 -1.53
C MET A 74 -3.68 4.63 -0.35
N ILE A 75 -2.91 5.32 0.49
CA ILE A 75 -2.47 4.85 1.80
C ILE A 75 -3.11 5.72 2.85
N ASP A 76 -3.70 5.08 3.86
CA ASP A 76 -4.30 5.74 5.02
C ASP A 76 -4.12 4.87 6.28
N THR A 77 -3.18 5.30 7.13
CA THR A 77 -2.79 4.53 8.32
C THR A 77 -3.79 4.60 9.48
N ASP A 78 -4.76 5.50 9.44
CA ASP A 78 -5.82 5.57 10.45
C ASP A 78 -7.05 4.78 10.04
N ASN A 79 -7.17 4.48 8.75
CA ASN A 79 -8.27 3.68 8.23
C ASN A 79 -7.93 2.19 8.16
N ALA A 80 -6.90 1.81 7.40
CA ALA A 80 -6.70 0.40 7.03
C ALA A 80 -5.23 -0.04 6.94
N ASP A 81 -4.30 0.88 6.69
CA ASP A 81 -2.90 0.54 6.44
C ASP A 81 -2.06 0.55 7.72
N ALA A 82 -0.94 -0.16 7.71
CA ALA A 82 0.03 -0.05 8.80
C ALA A 82 1.09 1.00 8.50
N LEU A 83 1.67 1.55 9.57
CA LEU A 83 2.85 2.40 9.47
C LEU A 83 4.05 1.59 8.96
N PRO A 84 4.93 2.21 8.15
CA PRO A 84 6.20 1.60 7.77
C PRO A 84 7.10 1.42 9.00
N SER A 85 8.04 0.48 8.91
CA SER A 85 9.10 0.35 9.91
C SER A 85 9.91 1.64 10.05
N ALA A 86 10.35 1.93 11.28
CA ALA A 86 11.19 3.10 11.55
C ALA A 86 12.50 3.01 10.75
N LEU A 87 12.88 4.13 10.13
CA LEU A 87 14.14 4.25 9.39
C LEU A 87 15.23 4.69 10.36
N SER A 88 16.33 3.92 10.44
CA SER A 88 17.54 4.39 11.11
C SER A 88 18.16 5.55 10.31
N LEU A 89 18.51 6.62 11.01
CA LEU A 89 19.21 7.78 10.49
C LEU A 89 20.73 7.68 10.69
N ASP A 90 21.22 6.53 11.15
CA ASP A 90 22.65 6.29 11.34
C ASP A 90 23.43 6.53 10.05
N GLY A 91 24.47 7.36 10.13
CA GLY A 91 25.31 7.73 8.99
C GLY A 91 24.71 8.78 8.05
N ALA A 92 23.53 9.35 8.36
CA ALA A 92 23.09 10.59 7.74
C ALA A 92 23.77 11.78 8.43
N SER A 93 24.49 12.60 7.66
CA SER A 93 25.07 13.86 8.14
C SER A 93 24.50 15.03 7.34
N GLY A 94 24.07 16.08 8.04
CA GLY A 94 23.46 17.25 7.41
C GLY A 94 22.03 17.00 6.91
N GLU A 95 21.69 17.60 5.78
CA GLU A 95 20.35 17.52 5.19
C GLU A 95 20.13 16.16 4.51
N ALA A 96 19.02 15.50 4.83
CA ALA A 96 18.65 14.22 4.24
C ALA A 96 17.22 14.27 3.70
N VAL A 97 17.05 13.79 2.47
CA VAL A 97 15.73 13.63 1.85
C VAL A 97 15.27 12.19 2.05
N ILE A 98 14.14 12.02 2.74
CA ILE A 98 13.51 10.73 3.00
C ILE A 98 12.22 10.66 2.19
N VAL A 99 11.98 9.50 1.58
CA VAL A 99 10.79 9.23 0.78
C VAL A 99 10.03 8.03 1.34
N LEU A 100 8.71 8.07 1.22
CA LEU A 100 7.86 6.90 1.37
C LEU A 100 7.86 6.14 0.04
N ALA A 101 8.21 4.86 0.10
CA ALA A 101 8.25 3.98 -1.06
C ALA A 101 7.23 2.86 -0.91
N LEU A 102 6.65 2.48 -2.06
CA LEU A 102 5.75 1.36 -2.22
C LEU A 102 6.20 0.57 -3.44
N PRO A 103 6.49 -0.74 -3.34
CA PRO A 103 6.96 -1.53 -4.47
C PRO A 103 5.96 -1.52 -5.64
N LEU A 104 6.47 -1.50 -6.87
CA LEU A 104 5.63 -1.44 -8.07
C LEU A 104 4.75 -2.69 -8.20
N MET A 105 3.50 -2.49 -8.62
CA MET A 105 2.60 -3.58 -9.00
C MET A 105 3.15 -4.28 -10.25
N GLN A 106 3.38 -5.59 -10.15
CA GLN A 106 3.86 -6.44 -11.22
C GLN A 106 2.70 -7.05 -12.02
N ALA A 107 2.81 -7.05 -13.34
CA ALA A 107 1.75 -7.57 -14.21
C ALA A 107 1.65 -9.11 -14.23
N ASN A 108 2.75 -9.79 -13.94
CA ASN A 108 2.85 -11.26 -13.94
C ASN A 108 2.57 -11.90 -12.57
N GLY A 109 2.02 -11.13 -11.62
CA GLY A 109 1.70 -11.62 -10.27
C GLY A 109 2.88 -11.60 -9.31
N GLY A 110 2.76 -12.34 -8.19
CA GLY A 110 3.73 -12.29 -7.09
C GLY A 110 3.74 -10.94 -6.37
N ASN A 111 2.58 -10.27 -6.30
CA ASN A 111 2.44 -8.95 -5.66
C ASN A 111 2.11 -9.04 -4.17
N CYS A 112 1.76 -10.23 -3.66
CA CYS A 112 1.35 -10.42 -2.27
C CYS A 112 2.10 -11.60 -1.67
N LEU A 113 2.87 -11.34 -0.61
CA LEU A 113 3.57 -12.36 0.17
C LEU A 113 2.64 -12.96 1.22
N LYS A 114 2.84 -14.23 1.56
CA LYS A 114 2.24 -14.84 2.75
C LYS A 114 2.81 -14.18 4.03
N PRO A 115 2.14 -14.33 5.20
CA PRO A 115 2.53 -13.61 6.42
C PRO A 115 4.01 -13.74 6.82
N GLU A 116 4.61 -14.92 6.63
CA GLU A 116 6.00 -15.24 7.02
C GLU A 116 6.92 -15.49 5.82
N GLU A 117 6.44 -15.23 4.60
CA GLU A 117 7.24 -15.46 3.40
C GLU A 117 8.36 -14.44 3.29
N VAL A 118 9.58 -14.94 3.09
CA VAL A 118 10.76 -14.12 2.83
C VAL A 118 10.70 -13.64 1.39
N ALA A 119 10.82 -12.33 1.21
CA ALA A 119 10.72 -11.71 -0.10
C ALA A 119 12.01 -11.96 -0.91
N GLU A 120 11.94 -12.75 -1.98
CA GLU A 120 13.04 -12.86 -2.96
C GLU A 120 13.21 -11.57 -3.79
N ARG A 121 12.14 -10.78 -3.87
CA ARG A 121 12.06 -9.46 -4.51
C ARG A 121 11.02 -8.62 -3.78
N PRO A 122 11.07 -7.28 -3.81
CA PRO A 122 10.02 -6.45 -3.22
C PRO A 122 8.64 -6.82 -3.76
N ALA A 123 7.77 -7.27 -2.87
CA ALA A 123 6.36 -7.43 -3.14
C ALA A 123 5.61 -6.20 -2.65
N ARG A 124 4.58 -5.81 -3.38
CA ARG A 124 3.81 -4.62 -3.06
C ARG A 124 2.96 -4.77 -1.80
N PHE A 125 2.50 -5.99 -1.54
CA PHE A 125 1.62 -6.30 -0.42
C PHE A 125 2.12 -7.52 0.35
N ARG A 126 1.61 -7.63 1.57
CA ARG A 126 1.66 -8.85 2.37
C ARG A 126 0.28 -9.19 2.91
N GLN A 127 -0.01 -10.47 2.95
CA GLN A 127 -1.20 -10.99 3.58
C GLN A 127 -1.09 -10.86 5.10
N ARG A 128 -2.15 -10.34 5.72
CA ARG A 128 -2.37 -10.37 7.17
C ARG A 128 -3.72 -10.96 7.49
N TRP A 129 -3.84 -11.62 8.62
CA TRP A 129 -5.12 -12.10 9.13
C TRP A 129 -5.71 -11.06 10.07
N ARG A 130 -6.99 -10.74 9.89
CA ARG A 130 -7.74 -9.82 10.75
C ARG A 130 -9.09 -10.41 11.05
N ASP A 131 -9.51 -10.28 12.30
CA ASP A 131 -10.88 -10.56 12.70
C ASP A 131 -11.75 -9.38 12.28
N VAL A 132 -12.64 -9.62 11.32
CA VAL A 132 -13.54 -8.62 10.75
C VAL A 132 -14.95 -8.92 11.21
N ARG A 133 -15.52 -7.93 11.92
CA ARG A 133 -16.90 -7.99 12.40
C ARG A 133 -17.86 -7.91 11.23
N ASN A 134 -18.88 -8.76 11.24
CA ASN A 134 -20.01 -8.63 10.33
C ASN A 134 -20.79 -7.36 10.67
N GLN A 135 -20.95 -6.46 9.70
CA GLN A 135 -21.64 -5.18 9.91
C GLN A 135 -23.16 -5.33 10.04
N PHE A 136 -23.73 -6.43 9.54
CA PHE A 136 -25.18 -6.68 9.51
C PHE A 136 -25.59 -7.87 10.39
N GLY A 137 -24.66 -8.41 11.16
CA GLY A 137 -24.87 -9.55 12.06
C GLY A 137 -24.09 -9.38 13.37
N ASP A 138 -24.10 -10.42 14.19
CA ASP A 138 -23.40 -10.47 15.48
C ASP A 138 -22.11 -11.31 15.44
N ASP A 139 -21.78 -11.93 14.30
CA ASP A 139 -20.57 -12.74 14.12
C ASP A 139 -19.32 -11.93 13.72
N THR A 140 -18.16 -12.54 13.93
CA THR A 140 -16.85 -12.05 13.50
C THR A 140 -16.10 -13.19 12.82
N ARG A 141 -15.37 -12.88 11.75
CA ARG A 141 -14.59 -13.88 11.01
C ARG A 141 -13.19 -13.41 10.74
N GLN A 142 -12.25 -14.33 10.88
CA GLN A 142 -10.89 -14.10 10.46
C GLN A 142 -10.82 -14.14 8.93
N ILE A 143 -10.38 -13.04 8.32
CA ILE A 143 -10.17 -12.95 6.87
C ILE A 143 -8.75 -12.50 6.56
N ALA A 144 -8.25 -12.93 5.40
CA ALA A 144 -6.99 -12.46 4.85
C ALA A 144 -7.21 -11.07 4.25
N VAL A 145 -6.49 -10.08 4.77
CA VAL A 145 -6.43 -8.72 4.26
C VAL A 145 -5.08 -8.46 3.58
N ILE A 146 -5.10 -7.58 2.59
CA ILE A 146 -3.87 -7.07 1.97
C ILE A 146 -3.33 -5.91 2.79
N GLN A 147 -2.02 -5.89 3.03
CA GLN A 147 -1.32 -4.81 3.71
C GLN A 147 -0.20 -4.30 2.78
N PRO A 148 -0.18 -3.00 2.41
CA PRO A 148 0.89 -2.44 1.62
C PRO A 148 2.25 -2.53 2.33
N GLU A 149 3.29 -2.95 1.62
CA GLU A 149 4.67 -3.00 2.12
C GLU A 149 5.33 -1.62 1.97
N LEU A 150 4.98 -0.72 2.90
CA LEU A 150 5.49 0.64 2.94
C LEU A 150 6.89 0.70 3.53
N ILE A 151 7.77 1.48 2.90
CA ILE A 151 9.16 1.60 3.32
C ILE A 151 9.56 3.07 3.33
N LEU A 152 10.07 3.57 4.46
CA LEU A 152 10.81 4.82 4.50
C LEU A 152 12.25 4.58 4.03
N ARG A 153 12.75 5.40 3.09
CA ARG A 153 14.11 5.28 2.56
C ARG A 153 14.72 6.62 2.21
N PHE A 154 16.04 6.71 2.22
CA PHE A 154 16.76 7.89 1.70
C PHE A 154 16.60 7.98 0.17
N ALA A 155 16.37 9.18 -0.35
CA ALA A 155 16.20 9.42 -1.78
C ALA A 155 17.48 9.10 -2.60
N THR A 156 18.65 9.31 -2.00
CA THR A 156 19.96 9.14 -2.66
C THR A 156 20.48 7.70 -2.66
N ARG A 157 19.87 6.79 -1.89
CA ARG A 157 20.20 5.37 -1.92
C ARG A 157 19.30 4.65 -2.92
N THR A 158 19.78 4.52 -4.16
CA THR A 158 19.31 3.48 -5.06
C THR A 158 19.97 2.17 -4.65
N THR A 159 19.40 1.45 -3.69
CA THR A 159 19.85 0.08 -3.42
C THR A 159 18.94 -0.89 -4.15
N ALA A 160 19.54 -1.57 -5.12
CA ALA A 160 19.17 -2.93 -5.46
C ALA A 160 19.08 -3.74 -4.16
N ILE A 161 18.02 -4.52 -4.05
CA ILE A 161 17.73 -5.36 -2.88
C ILE A 161 18.83 -6.41 -2.82
N THR A 162 19.50 -6.51 -1.67
CA THR A 162 20.19 -7.74 -1.25
C THR A 162 19.25 -8.48 -0.31
#